data_AF-A0A2D5XJV6-F1
#
_entry.id   AF-A0A2D5XJV6-F1
#
_cell.length_a   1.000
_cell.length_b   1.000
_cell.length_c   1.000
_cell.angle_alpha   90.00
_cell.angle_beta   90.00
_cell.angle_gamma   90.00
#
_symmetry.space_group_name_H-M   'P 1'
#
loop_
_entity.id
_entity.type
_entity.pdbx_description
1 polymer ?
#
loop_
_entity_poly.entity_id
_entity_poly.type
_entity_poly.pdbx_seq_one_letter_code
_entity_poly.pdbx_strand_id
1 'polypeptide(L)'
;MRRPRGFARFVGGQGFHCLYLVTAEDDASVKIGVTADVMDRLSTLQSANSVKLRLHRHWWLAGRPVSERIKKSFCETFEPQRIRGDWFGVSLSEAEAFIERTIRQIGTWGATEAEMIAEMQRRERRRIDRILSHSQVCNVHHGTASGETA
;
A
#
# COMPACT_ATOMS: atom_id res chain seq x y z
N MET A 1 2.19 -3.10 14.02
CA MET A 1 3.45 -2.98 13.23
C MET A 1 3.69 -1.51 12.93
N ARG A 2 4.89 -0.97 13.14
CA ARG A 2 5.19 0.47 12.91
C ARG A 2 5.73 0.66 11.50
N ARG A 3 5.19 1.62 10.74
CA ARG A 3 5.69 1.98 9.40
C ARG A 3 7.13 2.52 9.47
N PRO A 4 8.05 2.06 8.61
CA PRO A 4 9.36 2.67 8.46
C PRO A 4 9.28 4.14 8.04
N ARG A 5 10.29 4.93 8.41
CA ARG A 5 10.40 6.32 7.91
C ARG A 5 10.48 6.32 6.39
N GLY A 6 9.73 7.20 5.75
CA GLY A 6 9.70 7.34 4.29
C GLY A 6 8.81 6.32 3.56
N PHE A 7 8.06 5.47 4.27
CA PHE A 7 7.16 4.47 3.67
C PHE A 7 6.14 5.09 2.70
N ALA A 8 5.43 6.16 3.10
CA ALA A 8 4.45 6.83 2.24
C ALA A 8 5.09 7.35 0.94
N ARG A 9 6.29 7.94 1.03
CA ARG A 9 7.08 8.38 -0.13
C ARG A 9 7.50 7.20 -1.01
N PHE A 10 7.89 6.08 -0.41
CA PHE A 10 8.24 4.87 -1.15
C PHE A 10 7.04 4.35 -1.95
N VAL A 11 5.91 4.11 -1.29
CA VAL A 11 4.66 3.65 -1.91
C VAL A 11 4.23 4.59 -3.04
N GLY A 12 4.11 5.89 -2.75
CA GLY A 12 3.69 6.89 -3.74
C GLY A 12 4.68 7.03 -4.89
N GLY A 13 5.98 7.00 -4.62
CA GLY A 13 7.03 7.05 -5.64
C GLY A 13 7.12 5.78 -6.51
N GLN A 14 6.52 4.68 -6.06
CA GLN A 14 6.35 3.44 -6.85
C GLN A 14 4.97 3.35 -7.52
N GLY A 15 4.13 4.38 -7.37
CA GLY A 15 2.81 4.45 -7.99
C GLY A 15 1.77 3.53 -7.35
N PHE A 16 1.99 3.02 -6.13
CA PHE A 16 0.99 2.21 -5.45
C PHE A 16 -0.12 3.07 -4.85
N HIS A 17 -1.35 2.55 -4.87
CA HIS A 17 -2.50 3.12 -4.18
C HIS A 17 -3.15 2.08 -3.27
N CYS A 18 -3.65 2.54 -2.14
CA CYS A 18 -4.30 1.74 -1.13
C CYS A 18 -5.81 1.69 -1.40
N LEU A 19 -6.36 0.50 -1.58
CA LEU A 19 -7.79 0.22 -1.39
C LEU A 19 -7.98 -0.21 0.07
N TYR A 20 -8.98 0.33 0.77
CA TYR A 20 -9.18 0.03 2.19
C TYR A 20 -10.64 -0.17 2.56
N LEU A 21 -10.87 -0.93 3.64
CA LEU A 21 -12.13 -1.12 4.32
C LEU A 21 -12.06 -0.57 5.75
N VAL A 22 -13.04 0.25 6.12
CA VAL A 22 -13.21 0.81 7.45
C VAL A 22 -14.62 0.51 7.96
N THR A 23 -14.77 0.20 9.24
CA THR A 23 -16.08 0.12 9.90
C THR A 23 -16.22 1.21 10.95
N ALA A 24 -17.46 1.49 11.35
CA ALA A 24 -17.76 2.15 12.62
C ALA A 24 -17.79 1.09 13.74
N GLU A 25 -17.79 1.53 14.99
CA GLU A 25 -17.71 0.66 16.18
C GLU A 25 -18.80 -0.42 16.29
N ASP A 26 -19.92 -0.27 15.58
CA ASP A 26 -20.99 -1.26 15.51
C ASP A 26 -20.70 -2.42 14.54
N ASP A 27 -19.61 -2.35 13.76
CA ASP A 27 -19.20 -3.29 12.72
C ASP A 27 -20.33 -3.66 11.72
N ALA A 28 -21.41 -2.87 11.69
CA ALA A 28 -22.62 -3.16 10.93
C ALA A 28 -22.58 -2.57 9.51
N SER A 29 -21.65 -1.66 9.26
CA SER A 29 -21.47 -1.03 7.96
C SER A 29 -20.00 -0.92 7.58
N VAL A 30 -19.74 -1.10 6.29
CA VAL A 30 -18.40 -1.05 5.73
C VAL A 30 -18.29 0.16 4.83
N LYS A 31 -17.23 0.94 5.05
CA LYS A 31 -16.77 1.98 4.15
C LYS A 31 -15.62 1.47 3.30
N ILE A 32 -15.74 1.64 1.99
CA ILE A 32 -14.64 1.42 1.05
C ILE A 32 -14.03 2.74 0.60
N GLY A 33 -12.72 2.77 0.38
CA GLY A 33 -12.06 3.94 -0.18
C GLY A 33 -10.70 3.66 -0.81
N VAL A 34 -10.21 4.64 -1.57
CA VAL A 34 -8.91 4.61 -2.23
C VAL A 34 -8.09 5.82 -1.78
N THR A 35 -6.80 5.62 -1.47
CA THR A 35 -5.90 6.68 -1.02
C THR A 35 -4.43 6.35 -1.29
N ALA A 36 -3.56 7.35 -1.34
CA ALA A 36 -2.10 7.14 -1.36
C ALA A 36 -1.53 6.88 0.05
N ASP A 37 -2.17 7.42 1.09
CA ASP A 37 -1.83 7.16 2.49
C ASP A 37 -3.10 6.86 3.29
N VAL A 38 -3.21 5.61 3.76
CA VAL A 38 -4.37 5.15 4.51
C VAL A 38 -4.39 5.65 5.96
N MET A 39 -3.25 6.00 6.55
CA MET A 39 -3.21 6.49 7.93
C MET A 39 -3.62 7.94 8.01
N ASP A 40 -3.11 8.76 7.09
CA ASP A 40 -3.56 10.16 6.94
C ASP A 40 -5.06 10.20 6.62
N ARG A 41 -5.50 9.37 5.66
CA ARG A 41 -6.91 9.26 5.30
C ARG A 41 -7.79 8.82 6.46
N LEU A 42 -7.38 7.82 7.25
CA LEU A 42 -8.12 7.37 8.42
C LEU A 42 -8.24 8.50 9.46
N SER A 43 -7.17 9.28 9.68
CA SER A 43 -7.19 10.44 10.56
C SER A 43 -8.20 11.49 10.09
N THR A 44 -8.19 11.84 8.80
CA THR A 44 -9.18 12.77 8.22
C THR A 44 -10.60 12.25 8.35
N LEU A 45 -10.81 10.94 8.11
CA LEU A 45 -12.13 10.33 8.27
C LEU A 45 -12.58 10.40 9.73
N GLN A 46 -11.69 10.09 10.68
CA GLN A 46 -12.01 10.12 12.10
C GLN A 46 -12.41 11.52 12.58
N SER A 47 -11.77 12.60 12.08
CA SER A 47 -12.15 13.97 12.46
C SER A 47 -13.57 14.36 12.04
N ALA A 48 -14.14 13.67 11.04
CA ALA A 48 -15.48 13.90 10.54
C ALA A 48 -16.52 12.90 11.09
N ASN A 49 -16.13 12.02 12.01
CA ASN A 49 -17.00 10.99 12.59
C ASN A 49 -16.88 11.03 14.13
N SER A 50 -18.02 11.15 14.82
CA SER A 50 -18.05 11.13 16.29
C SER A 50 -17.78 9.73 16.87
N VAL A 51 -18.04 8.69 16.07
CA VAL A 51 -17.78 7.29 16.43
C VAL A 51 -16.38 6.89 15.99
N LYS A 52 -15.74 6.01 16.77
CA LYS A 52 -14.42 5.49 16.43
C LYS A 52 -14.48 4.63 15.18
N LEU A 53 -13.62 4.97 14.21
CA LEU A 53 -13.43 4.23 12.98
C LEU A 53 -12.32 3.20 13.15
N ARG A 54 -12.53 2.01 12.59
CA ARG A 54 -11.55 0.92 12.60
C ARG A 54 -11.15 0.60 11.17
N LEU A 55 -9.86 0.68 10.87
CA LEU A 55 -9.31 0.16 9.62
C LEU A 55 -9.15 -1.36 9.75
N HIS A 56 -9.96 -2.11 9.02
CA HIS A 56 -9.94 -3.58 9.10
C HIS A 56 -8.93 -4.19 8.15
N ARG A 57 -9.02 -3.80 6.87
CA ARG A 57 -8.20 -4.38 5.82
C ARG A 57 -7.85 -3.34 4.78
N HIS A 58 -6.69 -3.52 4.18
CA HIS A 58 -6.28 -2.72 3.03
C HIS A 58 -5.35 -3.52 2.12
N TRP A 59 -5.32 -3.12 0.85
CA TRP A 59 -4.50 -3.70 -0.20
C TRP A 59 -3.78 -2.58 -0.95
N TRP A 60 -2.46 -2.71 -1.07
CA TRP A 60 -1.65 -1.89 -1.96
C TRP A 60 -1.71 -2.46 -3.36
N LEU A 61 -2.19 -1.67 -4.30
CA LEU A 61 -2.44 -2.05 -5.68
C LEU A 61 -1.63 -1.17 -6.63
N ALA A 62 -1.32 -1.71 -7.81
CA ALA A 62 -0.55 -1.02 -8.83
C ALA A 62 -1.37 0.12 -9.46
N GLY A 63 -1.16 1.34 -8.98
CA GLY A 63 -1.79 2.53 -9.54
C GLY A 63 -3.22 2.80 -9.03
N ARG A 64 -3.55 4.09 -8.98
CA ARG A 64 -4.91 4.57 -8.71
C ARG A 64 -5.96 3.97 -9.67
N PRO A 65 -5.73 3.84 -10.99
CA PRO A 65 -6.75 3.32 -11.90
C PRO A 65 -7.22 1.91 -11.55
N VAL A 66 -6.32 1.04 -11.09
CA VAL A 66 -6.66 -0.33 -10.68
C VAL A 66 -7.50 -0.31 -9.40
N SER A 67 -7.07 0.45 -8.38
CA SER A 67 -7.82 0.59 -7.13
C SER A 67 -9.21 1.18 -7.34
N GLU A 68 -9.34 2.22 -8.16
CA GLU A 68 -10.63 2.85 -8.47
C GLU A 68 -11.53 1.93 -9.29
N ARG A 69 -10.97 1.11 -10.20
CA ARG A 69 -11.74 0.10 -10.94
C ARG A 69 -12.35 -0.95 -10.00
N ILE A 70 -11.57 -1.44 -9.03
CA ILE A 70 -12.07 -2.40 -8.02
C ILE A 70 -13.13 -1.72 -7.14
N LYS A 71 -12.87 -0.50 -6.66
CA LYS A 71 -13.85 0.28 -5.88
C LYS A 71 -15.14 0.47 -6.67
N LYS A 72 -15.06 0.84 -7.95
CA LYS A 72 -16.21 1.03 -8.82
C LYS A 72 -17.03 -0.25 -8.94
N SER A 73 -16.38 -1.38 -9.21
CA SER A 73 -17.06 -2.69 -9.29
C SER A 73 -17.72 -3.09 -7.97
N PHE A 74 -17.09 -2.79 -6.83
CA PHE A 74 -17.69 -2.97 -5.51
C PHE A 74 -18.96 -2.12 -5.36
N CYS A 75 -18.86 -0.82 -5.64
CA CYS A 75 -19.99 0.10 -5.54
C CYS A 75 -21.15 -0.31 -6.44
N GLU A 76 -20.88 -0.74 -7.67
CA GLU A 76 -21.91 -1.23 -8.60
C GLU A 76 -22.57 -2.52 -8.11
N THR A 77 -21.79 -3.46 -7.56
CA THR A 77 -22.32 -4.74 -7.06
C THR A 77 -23.18 -4.55 -5.82
N PHE A 78 -22.74 -3.71 -4.88
CA PHE A 78 -23.40 -3.49 -3.59
C PHE A 78 -24.26 -2.22 -3.54
N GLU A 79 -24.60 -1.66 -4.71
CA GLU A 79 -25.49 -0.50 -4.80
C GLU A 79 -26.81 -0.69 -4.04
N PRO A 80 -27.48 -1.86 -4.09
CA PRO A 80 -28.71 -2.09 -3.32
C PRO A 80 -28.51 -2.02 -1.79
N GLN A 81 -27.29 -2.21 -1.29
CA GLN A 81 -26.94 -2.13 0.13
C GLN A 81 -26.28 -0.79 0.50
N ARG A 82 -26.24 0.19 -0.42
CA ARG A 82 -25.65 1.50 -0.13
C ARG A 82 -26.48 2.24 0.93
N ILE A 83 -25.84 2.62 2.03
CA ILE A 83 -26.46 3.41 3.11
C ILE A 83 -26.33 4.90 2.79
N ARG A 84 -25.09 5.38 2.62
CA ARG A 84 -24.80 6.79 2.31
C ARG A 84 -23.38 6.98 1.81
N GLY A 85 -23.22 7.68 0.68
CA GLY A 85 -21.89 7.88 0.08
C GLY A 85 -21.22 6.53 -0.17
N ASP A 86 -20.00 6.34 0.31
CA ASP A 86 -19.27 5.06 0.18
C ASP A 86 -19.46 4.12 1.39
N TRP A 87 -20.56 4.23 2.14
CA TRP A 87 -20.93 3.31 3.22
C TRP A 87 -21.99 2.30 2.76
N PHE A 88 -21.78 1.03 3.09
CA PHE A 88 -22.60 -0.09 2.65
C PHE A 88 -22.97 -0.99 3.83
N GLY A 89 -24.23 -1.45 3.85
CA GLY A 89 -24.76 -2.41 4.82
C GLY A 89 -24.40 -3.85 4.45
N VAL A 90 -23.11 -4.10 4.22
CA VAL A 90 -22.58 -5.43 3.88
C VAL A 90 -21.66 -5.89 5.00
N SER A 91 -21.58 -7.19 5.22
CA SER A 91 -20.65 -7.73 6.22
C SER A 91 -19.20 -7.51 5.78
N LEU A 92 -18.30 -7.32 6.75
CA LEU A 92 -16.88 -7.16 6.46
C LEU A 92 -16.30 -8.36 5.69
N SER A 93 -16.67 -9.59 6.06
CA SER A 93 -16.20 -10.81 5.41
C SER A 93 -16.64 -10.90 3.95
N GLU A 94 -17.89 -10.52 3.66
CA GLU A 94 -18.40 -10.45 2.29
C GLU A 94 -17.67 -9.38 1.47
N ALA A 95 -17.42 -8.21 2.06
CA ALA A 95 -16.69 -7.13 1.40
C ALA A 95 -15.25 -7.54 1.07
N GLU A 96 -14.55 -8.17 2.02
CA GLU A 96 -13.20 -8.70 1.82
C GLU A 96 -13.17 -9.76 0.73
N ALA A 97 -14.07 -10.75 0.79
CA ALA A 97 -14.15 -11.83 -0.20
C ALA A 97 -14.42 -11.28 -1.61
N PHE A 98 -15.29 -10.28 -1.73
CA PHE A 98 -15.55 -9.61 -3.01
C PHE A 98 -14.29 -8.94 -3.57
N ILE A 99 -13.57 -8.18 -2.73
CA ILE A 99 -12.37 -7.46 -3.16
C ILE A 99 -11.27 -8.43 -3.58
N GLU A 100 -11.02 -9.47 -2.77
CA GLU A 100 -10.01 -10.48 -3.09
C GLU A 100 -10.32 -11.22 -4.39
N ARG A 101 -11.58 -11.60 -4.60
CA ARG A 101 -12.02 -12.21 -5.86
C ARG A 101 -11.80 -11.27 -7.04
N THR A 102 -12.16 -9.99 -6.90
CA THR A 102 -12.01 -8.99 -7.96
C THR A 102 -10.55 -8.73 -8.31
N ILE A 103 -9.65 -8.68 -7.30
CA ILE A 103 -8.20 -8.59 -7.50
C ILE A 103 -7.71 -9.75 -8.37
N ARG A 104 -8.12 -10.99 -8.05
CA ARG A 104 -7.76 -12.19 -8.81
C ARG A 104 -8.31 -12.15 -10.24
N GLN A 105 -9.57 -11.75 -10.42
CA GLN A 105 -10.22 -11.69 -11.74
C GLN A 105 -9.59 -10.65 -12.68
N ILE A 106 -9.13 -9.52 -12.14
CA ILE A 106 -8.42 -8.49 -12.93
C ILE A 106 -7.01 -8.95 -13.32
N GLY A 107 -6.50 -10.04 -12.72
CA GLY A 107 -5.15 -10.52 -12.97
C GLY A 107 -4.08 -9.61 -12.33
N THR A 108 -4.43 -8.92 -11.24
CA THR A 108 -3.50 -8.12 -10.46
C THR A 108 -3.23 -8.78 -9.11
N TRP A 109 -2.35 -8.18 -8.32
CA TRP A 109 -2.03 -8.62 -6.97
C TRP A 109 -2.21 -7.45 -6.01
N GLY A 110 -2.70 -7.73 -4.81
CA GLY A 110 -2.81 -6.77 -3.72
C GLY A 110 -1.79 -7.13 -2.64
N ALA A 111 -0.93 -6.17 -2.28
CA ALA A 111 0.04 -6.35 -1.21
C ALA A 111 -0.54 -5.91 0.14
N THR A 112 -0.18 -6.62 1.19
CA THR A 112 -0.35 -6.17 2.57
C THR A 112 0.69 -5.11 2.95
N GLU A 113 0.44 -4.39 4.04
CA GLU A 113 1.41 -3.50 4.69
C GLU A 113 2.77 -4.19 4.91
N ALA A 114 2.75 -5.42 5.42
CA ALA A 114 3.96 -6.17 5.75
C ALA A 114 4.77 -6.52 4.49
N GLU A 115 4.11 -6.92 3.41
CA GLU A 115 4.76 -7.21 2.13
C GLU A 115 5.38 -5.96 1.50
N MET A 116 4.70 -4.82 1.58
CA MET A 116 5.25 -3.54 1.10
C MET A 116 6.45 -3.08 1.93
N ILE A 117 6.39 -3.26 3.26
CA ILE A 117 7.53 -2.98 4.14
C ILE A 117 8.72 -3.89 3.78
N ALA A 118 8.47 -5.19 3.56
CA ALA A 118 9.50 -6.13 3.17
C ALA A 118 10.12 -5.79 1.80
N GLU A 119 9.31 -5.36 0.83
CA GLU A 119 9.78 -4.89 -0.48
C GLU A 119 10.66 -3.63 -0.35
N MET A 120 10.22 -2.64 0.43
CA MET A 120 11.00 -1.44 0.70
C MET A 120 12.38 -1.78 1.29
N GLN A 121 12.41 -2.65 2.30
CA GLN A 121 13.66 -3.10 2.93
C GLN A 121 14.55 -3.90 1.95
N ARG A 122 13.96 -4.75 1.09
CA ARG A 122 14.69 -5.49 0.06
C ARG A 122 15.35 -4.54 -0.95
N ARG A 123 14.66 -3.48 -1.37
CA ARG A 123 15.23 -2.48 -2.29
C ARG A 123 16.33 -1.64 -1.67
N GLU A 124 16.16 -1.23 -0.42
CA GLU A 124 17.20 -0.48 0.29
C GLU A 124 18.48 -1.30 0.44
N ARG A 125 18.36 -2.59 0.80
CA ARG A 125 19.50 -3.52 0.84
C ARG A 125 20.23 -3.61 -0.50
N ARG A 126 19.50 -3.86 -1.60
CA ARG A 126 20.10 -3.93 -2.95
C ARG A 126 20.79 -2.63 -3.37
N ARG A 127 20.26 -1.48 -2.94
CA ARG A 127 20.87 -0.18 -3.21
C ARG A 127 22.21 -0.04 -2.47
N ILE A 128 22.24 -0.40 -1.19
CA ILE A 128 23.47 -0.39 -0.39
C ILE A 128 24.50 -1.35 -0.99
N ASP A 129 24.10 -2.59 -1.31
CA ASP A 129 24.99 -3.59 -1.91
C ASP A 129 25.59 -3.09 -3.22
N ARG A 130 24.79 -2.43 -4.07
CA ARG A 130 25.27 -1.82 -5.31
C ARG A 130 26.26 -0.70 -5.07
N ILE A 131 26.07 0.12 -4.04
CA ILE A 131 27.01 1.20 -3.69
C ILE A 131 28.33 0.59 -3.21
N LEU A 132 28.26 -0.38 -2.29
CA LEU A 132 29.44 -1.05 -1.74
C LEU A 132 30.23 -1.79 -2.83
N SER A 133 29.54 -2.46 -3.77
CA SER A 133 30.19 -3.13 -4.90
C SER A 133 30.87 -2.16 -5.85
N HIS A 134 30.32 -0.96 -6.07
CA HIS A 134 30.95 0.08 -6.90
C HIS A 134 32.15 0.73 -6.20
N SER A 135 32.09 0.94 -4.88
CA SER A 135 33.21 1.49 -4.11
C SER A 135 34.43 0.56 -4.08
N GLN A 136 34.23 -0.75 -4.09
CA GLN A 136 35.34 -1.72 -4.16
C GLN A 136 36.05 -1.71 -5.53
N VAL A 137 35.33 -1.48 -6.63
CA VAL A 137 35.93 -1.39 -7.98
C VAL A 137 36.80 -0.13 -8.13
N CYS A 138 36.38 1.01 -7.57
CA CYS A 138 37.16 2.25 -7.66
C CYS A 138 38.47 2.21 -6.85
N ASN A 139 38.55 1.42 -5.77
CA ASN A 139 39.75 1.31 -4.95
C ASN A 139 40.86 0.43 -5.56
N VAL A 140 40.55 -0.42 -6.56
CA VAL A 140 41.55 -1.30 -7.19
C VAL A 140 42.40 -0.55 -8.24
N HIS A 141 41.93 0.60 -8.75
CA HIS A 141 42.64 1.39 -9.77
C HIS A 141 43.57 2.49 -9.24
N HIS A 142 43.82 2.56 -7.93
CA HIS A 142 44.80 3.47 -7.34
C HIS A 142 45.98 2.76 -6.62
N GLY A 143 46.10 1.43 -6.77
CA GLY A 143 47.13 0.62 -6.11
C GLY A 143 48.37 0.26 -6.94
N THR A 144 48.51 0.73 -8.20
CA THR A 144 49.62 0.33 -9.09
C THR A 144 50.28 1.54 -9.75
N ALA A 145 51.06 2.31 -9.00
CA ALA A 145 52.02 3.26 -9.57
C ALA A 145 53.04 3.70 -8.50
N SER A 146 53.90 2.80 -8.03
CA SER A 146 55.12 3.13 -7.28
C SER A 146 56.07 1.92 -7.29
N GLY A 147 56.85 1.78 -8.36
CA GLY A 147 57.90 0.78 -8.45
C GLY A 147 58.81 1.09 -9.64
N GLU A 148 60.08 1.28 -9.32
CA GLU A 148 61.25 1.28 -10.22
C GLU A 148 61.47 2.50 -11.13
N THR A 149 62.46 3.32 -10.77
CA THR A 149 63.71 3.36 -11.54
C THR A 149 64.86 3.69 -10.62
N ALA A 150 65.87 2.80 -10.64
CA ALA A 150 67.20 2.97 -10.08
C ALA A 150 68.07 3.91 -10.93
#